data_AF-A0A5R2N716-F1
#
_entry.id   AF-A0A5R2N716-F1
#
_cell.length_a   1.000
_cell.length_b   1.000
_cell.length_c   1.000
_cell.angle_alpha   90.00
_cell.angle_beta   90.00
_cell.angle_gamma   90.00
#
_symmetry.space_group_name_H-M   'P 1'
#
loop_
_entity.id
_entity.type
_entity.pdbx_description
1 polymer ?
#
loop_
_entity_poly.entity_id
_entity_poly.type
_entity_poly.pdbx_seq_one_letter_code
_entity_poly.pdbx_strand_id
1 'polypeptide(L)'
;VSGEPPSWNSQSAAFAQGVKAENPDVKITYAVIGPAAYSDAAGGKRVTESVIASGADIIFGQGNGSSFGMLQAVETTKAADGGKVYFIDVIGDKSPIDKGFLLSSVVWNIEPVYAAMIADLKADTFGTKHYSIGLKDDS
;
A
#
# COMPACT_ATOMS: atom_id res chain seq x y z
N VAL A 1 18.93 3.70 -6.65
CA VAL A 1 17.80 4.48 -6.09
C VAL A 1 17.06 3.53 -5.16
N SER A 2 16.82 3.91 -3.91
CA SER A 2 16.16 3.04 -2.91
C SER A 2 14.70 2.79 -3.30
N GLY A 3 14.20 1.58 -3.04
CA GLY A 3 12.78 1.24 -3.14
C GLY A 3 11.90 1.87 -2.04
N GLU A 4 12.49 2.67 -1.15
CA GLU A 4 11.85 3.33 -0.01
C GLU A 4 11.89 4.88 -0.14
N PRO A 5 11.11 5.50 -1.04
CA PRO A 5 10.88 6.94 -0.98
C PRO A 5 10.24 7.36 0.36
N PRO A 6 10.44 8.62 0.78
CA PRO A 6 9.89 9.15 2.03
C PRO A 6 8.37 8.99 2.20
N SER A 7 7.60 8.97 1.11
CA SER A 7 6.15 8.77 1.14
C SER A 7 5.75 7.40 1.66
N TRP A 8 6.44 6.32 1.25
CA TRP A 8 6.16 4.98 1.76
C TRP A 8 6.45 4.88 3.24
N ASN A 9 7.61 5.38 3.68
CA ASN A 9 7.99 5.36 5.09
C ASN A 9 7.00 6.14 5.96
N SER A 10 6.54 7.29 5.47
CA SER A 10 5.52 8.09 6.16
C SER A 10 4.20 7.33 6.28
N GLN A 11 3.77 6.65 5.21
CA GLN A 11 2.55 5.84 5.24
C GLN A 11 2.68 4.60 6.13
N SER A 12 3.83 3.92 6.15
CA SER A 12 4.07 2.79 7.06
C SER A 12 4.07 3.24 8.53
N ALA A 13 4.67 4.41 8.82
CA ALA A 13 4.66 4.98 10.16
C ALA A 13 3.23 5.38 10.61
N ALA A 14 2.46 6.02 9.73
CA ALA A 14 1.08 6.38 10.00
C ALA A 14 0.18 5.15 10.23
N PHE A 15 0.36 4.09 9.41
CA PHE A 15 -0.33 2.82 9.62
C PHE A 15 0.01 2.22 10.99
N ALA A 16 1.29 2.19 11.36
CA ALA A 16 1.70 1.68 12.66
C ALA A 16 1.13 2.49 13.83
N GLN A 17 1.09 3.82 13.70
CA GLN A 17 0.47 4.69 14.70
C GLN A 17 -1.04 4.41 14.82
N GLY A 18 -1.75 4.26 13.71
CA GLY A 18 -3.18 3.92 13.71
C GLY A 18 -3.46 2.57 14.37
N VAL A 19 -2.69 1.53 14.02
CA VAL A 19 -2.79 0.20 14.65
C VAL A 19 -2.59 0.30 16.17
N LYS A 20 -1.56 1.04 16.62
CA LYS A 20 -1.26 1.17 18.05
C LYS A 20 -2.24 2.05 18.80
N ALA A 21 -2.85 3.03 18.14
CA ALA A 21 -3.91 3.85 18.72
C ALA A 21 -5.20 3.02 18.96
N GLU A 22 -5.51 2.10 18.05
CA GLU A 22 -6.66 1.18 18.21
C GLU A 22 -6.37 0.07 19.23
N ASN A 23 -5.23 -0.61 19.09
CA ASN A 23 -4.82 -1.67 20.00
C ASN A 23 -3.29 -1.70 20.17
N PRO A 24 -2.76 -1.30 21.35
CA PRO A 24 -1.32 -1.23 21.58
C PRO A 24 -0.62 -2.59 21.59
N ASP A 25 -1.35 -3.70 21.75
CA ASP A 25 -0.79 -5.05 21.85
C ASP A 25 -0.56 -5.72 20.48
N VAL A 26 -1.17 -5.19 19.41
CA VAL A 26 -1.01 -5.74 18.05
C VAL A 26 0.46 -5.69 17.63
N LYS A 27 1.00 -6.82 17.19
CA LYS A 27 2.38 -6.89 16.68
C LYS A 27 2.43 -6.38 15.25
N ILE A 28 3.45 -5.59 14.95
CA ILE A 28 3.66 -5.01 13.61
C ILE A 28 5.01 -5.49 13.12
N THR A 29 5.01 -6.15 11.95
CA THR A 29 6.23 -6.58 11.27
C THR A 29 6.44 -5.68 10.06
N TYR A 30 7.59 -5.02 9.99
CA TYR A 30 8.00 -4.23 8.84
C TYR A 30 8.96 -5.05 7.97
N ALA A 31 8.66 -5.17 6.68
CA ALA A 31 9.47 -5.94 5.74
C ALA A 31 9.61 -5.20 4.40
N VAL A 32 10.82 -5.25 3.83
CA VAL A 32 11.17 -4.60 2.57
C VAL A 32 11.57 -5.67 1.56
N ILE A 33 11.01 -5.62 0.35
CA ILE A 33 11.28 -6.62 -0.70
C ILE A 33 12.73 -6.54 -1.20
N GLY A 34 13.25 -5.31 -1.34
CA GLY A 34 14.61 -5.03 -1.77
C GLY A 34 14.73 -3.76 -2.63
N PRO A 35 15.94 -3.42 -3.10
CA PRO A 35 16.19 -2.16 -3.81
C PRO A 35 15.42 -2.01 -5.15
N ALA A 36 15.09 -3.11 -5.82
CA ALA A 36 14.37 -3.12 -7.10
C ALA A 36 12.87 -3.48 -6.96
N ALA A 37 12.30 -3.22 -5.77
CA ALA A 37 11.01 -3.77 -5.38
C ALA A 37 9.82 -3.35 -6.26
N TYR A 38 9.81 -2.20 -6.94
CA TYR A 38 8.57 -1.72 -7.57
C TYR A 38 7.94 -2.67 -8.60
N SER A 39 8.76 -3.47 -9.28
CA SER A 39 8.33 -4.38 -10.34
C SER A 39 8.62 -5.87 -10.02
N ASP A 40 9.07 -6.17 -8.80
CA ASP A 40 9.48 -7.52 -8.40
C ASP A 40 8.34 -8.32 -7.73
N ALA A 41 7.34 -8.72 -8.53
CA ALA A 41 6.23 -9.52 -8.01
C ALA A 41 6.68 -10.84 -7.36
N ALA A 42 7.73 -11.49 -7.89
CA ALA A 42 8.27 -12.71 -7.28
C ALA A 42 8.87 -12.41 -5.89
N GLY A 43 9.56 -11.28 -5.75
CA GLY A 43 10.04 -10.76 -4.48
C GLY A 43 8.92 -10.43 -3.50
N GLY A 44 7.89 -9.72 -3.97
CA GLY A 44 6.69 -9.42 -3.19
C GLY A 44 6.06 -10.69 -2.62
N LYS A 45 5.85 -11.70 -3.46
CA LYS A 45 5.27 -12.99 -3.02
C LYS A 45 6.10 -13.63 -1.91
N ARG A 46 7.40 -13.83 -2.16
CA ARG A 46 8.30 -14.54 -1.24
C ARG A 46 8.42 -13.85 0.13
N VAL A 47 8.50 -12.52 0.15
CA VAL A 47 8.61 -11.75 1.39
C VAL A 47 7.27 -11.71 2.12
N THR A 48 6.14 -11.63 1.41
CA THR A 48 4.83 -11.74 2.05
C THR A 48 4.61 -13.12 2.65
N GLU A 49 4.99 -14.20 1.95
CA GLU A 49 4.94 -15.56 2.49
C GLU A 49 5.77 -15.70 3.78
N SER A 50 6.93 -15.05 3.87
CA SER A 50 7.78 -15.14 5.06
C SER A 50 7.20 -14.42 6.28
N VAL A 51 6.54 -13.28 6.10
CA VAL A 51 5.86 -12.58 7.20
C VAL A 51 4.57 -13.29 7.62
N ILE A 52 3.84 -13.91 6.68
CA ILE A 52 2.70 -14.77 7.00
C ILE A 52 3.17 -15.99 7.81
N ALA A 53 4.25 -16.64 7.39
CA ALA A 53 4.86 -17.74 8.14
C ALA A 53 5.35 -17.32 9.54
N SER A 54 5.63 -16.02 9.73
CA SER A 54 5.99 -15.42 11.02
C SER A 54 4.77 -14.98 11.85
N GLY A 55 3.55 -15.29 11.38
CA GLY A 55 2.30 -15.08 12.10
C GLY A 55 1.48 -13.86 11.65
N ALA A 56 1.85 -13.17 10.57
CA ALA A 56 1.01 -12.11 10.03
C ALA A 56 -0.27 -12.67 9.38
N ASP A 57 -1.41 -12.11 9.74
CA ASP A 57 -2.75 -12.43 9.23
C ASP A 57 -3.38 -11.27 8.46
N ILE A 58 -2.78 -10.07 8.52
CA ILE A 58 -3.14 -8.90 7.71
C ILE A 58 -1.87 -8.33 7.07
N ILE A 59 -1.91 -8.08 5.77
CA ILE A 59 -0.81 -7.55 4.97
C ILE A 59 -1.20 -6.18 4.42
N PHE A 60 -0.51 -5.12 4.88
CA PHE A 60 -0.58 -3.81 4.26
C PHE A 60 0.39 -3.73 3.08
N GLY A 61 -0.12 -3.96 1.87
CA GLY A 61 0.69 -4.26 0.69
C GLY A 61 1.13 -3.03 -0.08
N GLN A 62 2.19 -2.37 0.40
CA GLN A 62 2.75 -1.19 -0.25
C GLN A 62 3.64 -1.57 -1.45
N GLY A 63 3.33 -1.05 -2.62
CA GLY A 63 4.15 -1.21 -3.83
C GLY A 63 3.31 -1.35 -5.10
N ASN A 64 3.88 -0.96 -6.25
CA ASN A 64 3.16 -1.00 -7.52
C ASN A 64 3.02 -2.45 -8.04
N GLY A 65 3.89 -2.89 -8.95
CA GLY A 65 3.85 -4.24 -9.52
C GLY A 65 4.06 -5.35 -8.47
N SER A 66 4.82 -5.07 -7.41
CA SER A 66 5.03 -6.02 -6.32
C SER A 66 3.78 -6.37 -5.52
N SER A 67 2.81 -5.47 -5.41
CA SER A 67 1.57 -5.73 -4.66
C SER A 67 0.78 -6.91 -5.23
N PHE A 68 0.92 -7.21 -6.53
CA PHE A 68 0.31 -8.38 -7.14
C PHE A 68 0.93 -9.70 -6.65
N GLY A 69 2.24 -9.70 -6.40
CA GLY A 69 2.92 -10.83 -5.76
C GLY A 69 2.49 -11.01 -4.31
N MET A 70 2.34 -9.90 -3.57
CA MET A 70 1.82 -9.92 -2.20
C MET A 70 0.38 -10.45 -2.14
N LEU A 71 -0.49 -9.98 -3.05
CA LEU A 71 -1.86 -10.48 -3.17
C LEU A 71 -1.87 -11.98 -3.48
N GLN A 72 -1.02 -12.45 -4.40
CA GLN A 72 -0.88 -13.88 -4.68
C GLN A 72 -0.48 -14.67 -3.43
N ALA A 73 0.44 -14.16 -2.61
CA ALA A 73 0.83 -14.81 -1.36
C ALA A 73 -0.35 -14.88 -0.37
N VAL A 74 -1.11 -13.80 -0.21
CA VAL A 74 -2.30 -13.75 0.64
C VAL A 74 -3.38 -14.72 0.17
N GLU A 75 -3.62 -14.83 -1.13
CA GLU A 75 -4.60 -15.76 -1.72
C GLU A 75 -4.23 -17.23 -1.54
N THR A 76 -2.94 -17.55 -1.40
CA THR A 76 -2.42 -18.93 -1.44
C THR A 76 -1.83 -19.43 -0.12
N THR A 77 -1.65 -18.55 0.86
CA THR A 77 -1.05 -18.88 2.15
C THR A 77 -2.08 -18.65 3.26
N LYS A 78 -2.21 -19.63 4.15
CA LYS A 78 -3.09 -19.52 5.32
C LYS A 78 -2.38 -18.80 6.45
N ALA A 79 -3.16 -18.11 7.29
CA ALA A 79 -2.68 -17.61 8.56
C ALA A 79 -2.30 -18.78 9.50
N ALA A 80 -1.59 -18.47 10.59
CA ALA A 80 -1.09 -19.48 11.53
C ALA A 80 -2.21 -20.31 12.20
N ASP A 81 -3.41 -19.74 12.32
CA ASP A 81 -4.62 -20.40 12.83
C ASP A 81 -5.37 -21.23 11.77
N GLY A 82 -4.85 -21.28 10.53
CA GLY A 82 -5.47 -21.94 9.38
C GLY A 82 -6.54 -21.09 8.67
N GLY A 83 -6.76 -19.86 9.12
CA GLY A 83 -7.68 -18.88 8.55
C GLY A 83 -7.14 -18.19 7.29
N LYS A 84 -7.93 -17.22 6.81
CA LYS A 84 -7.52 -16.34 5.70
C LYS A 84 -6.51 -15.32 6.20
N VAL A 85 -5.56 -14.99 5.34
CA VAL A 85 -4.81 -13.74 5.45
C VAL A 85 -5.58 -12.67 4.70
N TYR A 86 -5.60 -11.44 5.19
CA TYR A 86 -6.26 -10.32 4.54
C TYR A 86 -5.26 -9.34 3.95
N PHE A 87 -5.64 -8.68 2.86
CA PHE A 87 -4.83 -7.70 2.15
C PHE A 87 -5.43 -6.30 2.29
N ILE A 88 -4.60 -5.32 2.60
CA ILE A 88 -4.94 -3.89 2.52
C ILE A 88 -4.14 -3.32 1.36
N ASP A 89 -4.82 -2.85 0.33
CA ASP A 89 -4.20 -2.29 -0.87
C ASP A 89 -3.86 -0.79 -0.73
N VAL A 90 -3.10 -0.25 -1.68
CA VAL A 90 -2.75 1.18 -1.75
C VAL A 90 -2.89 1.75 -3.17
N ILE A 91 -2.97 3.08 -3.26
CA ILE A 91 -3.04 3.89 -4.49
C ILE A 91 -4.36 3.71 -5.24
N GLY A 92 -4.71 2.49 -5.64
CA GLY A 92 -5.94 2.16 -6.36
C GLY A 92 -6.85 1.25 -5.57
N ASP A 93 -7.81 0.61 -6.25
CA ASP A 93 -8.72 -0.37 -5.64
C ASP A 93 -8.70 -1.67 -6.46
N LYS A 94 -8.23 -2.75 -5.82
CA LYS A 94 -8.20 -4.11 -6.40
C LYS A 94 -9.50 -4.88 -6.25
N SER A 95 -10.57 -4.30 -5.71
CA SER A 95 -11.90 -4.94 -5.61
C SER A 95 -12.36 -5.64 -6.90
N PRO A 96 -12.13 -5.11 -8.13
CA PRO A 96 -12.54 -5.79 -9.36
C PRO A 96 -11.85 -7.14 -9.63
N ILE A 97 -10.71 -7.40 -9.01
CA ILE A 97 -9.94 -8.66 -9.16
C ILE A 97 -9.85 -9.46 -7.85
N ASP A 98 -10.48 -8.98 -6.78
CA ASP A 98 -10.43 -9.62 -5.48
C ASP A 98 -11.17 -10.98 -5.49
N LYS A 99 -10.64 -11.93 -4.72
CA LYS A 99 -11.20 -13.27 -4.53
C LYS A 99 -11.70 -13.48 -3.09
N GLY A 100 -12.04 -12.40 -2.39
CA GLY A 100 -12.48 -12.40 -1.00
C GLY A 100 -11.32 -12.37 0.01
N PHE A 101 -10.21 -11.72 -0.36
CA PHE A 101 -9.02 -11.51 0.48
C PHE A 101 -8.73 -10.03 0.72
N LEU A 102 -9.27 -9.11 -0.08
CA LEU A 102 -9.16 -7.67 0.11
C LEU A 102 -10.01 -7.22 1.29
N LEU A 103 -9.37 -6.66 2.31
CA LEU A 103 -10.02 -6.06 3.47
C LEU A 103 -10.42 -4.61 3.22
N SER A 104 -9.52 -3.83 2.61
CA SER A 104 -9.73 -2.42 2.29
C SER A 104 -8.64 -1.93 1.33
N SER A 105 -8.73 -0.67 0.90
CA SER A 105 -7.65 0.01 0.19
C SER A 105 -7.47 1.45 0.68
N VAL A 106 -6.20 1.86 0.83
CA VAL A 106 -5.82 3.26 0.99
C VAL A 106 -5.68 3.88 -0.40
N VAL A 107 -6.80 4.34 -0.94
CA VAL A 107 -6.88 4.97 -2.26
C VAL A 107 -6.23 6.34 -2.25
N TRP A 108 -5.45 6.65 -3.29
CA TRP A 108 -4.96 8.00 -3.56
C TRP A 108 -5.80 8.56 -4.71
N ASN A 109 -6.71 9.46 -4.39
CA ASN A 109 -7.54 10.10 -5.39
C ASN A 109 -6.77 11.25 -6.04
N ILE A 110 -6.02 10.90 -7.09
CA ILE A 110 -5.16 11.86 -7.79
C ILE A 110 -5.93 12.68 -8.85
N GLU A 111 -7.21 12.38 -9.08
CA GLU A 111 -8.05 13.09 -10.04
C GLU A 111 -8.11 14.62 -9.79
N PRO A 112 -8.47 15.12 -8.59
CA PRO A 112 -8.53 16.56 -8.35
C PRO A 112 -7.16 17.25 -8.54
N VAL A 113 -6.08 16.55 -8.20
CA VAL A 113 -4.72 17.06 -8.37
C VAL A 113 -4.36 17.19 -9.85
N TYR A 114 -4.60 16.15 -10.65
CA TYR A 114 -4.34 16.22 -12.09
C TYR A 114 -5.27 17.20 -12.81
N ALA A 115 -6.54 17.30 -12.39
CA ALA A 115 -7.46 18.29 -12.93
C ALA A 115 -6.95 19.73 -12.70
N ALA A 116 -6.44 20.02 -11.50
CA ALA A 116 -5.84 21.31 -11.17
C ALA A 116 -4.57 21.57 -12.00
N MET A 117 -3.69 20.58 -12.14
CA MET A 117 -2.48 20.70 -12.98
C MET A 117 -2.83 21.02 -14.45
N ILE A 118 -3.83 20.33 -15.01
CA ILE A 118 -4.28 20.56 -16.39
C ILE A 118 -4.90 21.96 -16.54
N ALA A 119 -5.67 22.43 -15.54
CA ALA A 119 -6.24 23.77 -15.55
C ALA A 119 -5.17 24.86 -15.52
N ASP A 120 -4.16 24.72 -14.66
CA ASP A 120 -3.05 25.68 -14.57
C ASP A 120 -2.18 25.65 -15.83
N LEU A 121 -2.01 24.49 -16.47
CA LEU A 121 -1.31 24.38 -17.76
C LEU A 121 -2.04 25.17 -18.86
N LYS A 122 -3.37 25.05 -18.93
CA LYS A 122 -4.19 25.81 -19.90
C LYS A 122 -4.19 27.32 -19.63
N ALA A 123 -3.90 27.72 -18.39
CA ALA A 123 -3.82 29.11 -17.97
C ALA A 123 -2.40 29.69 -18.02
N ASP A 124 -1.41 28.94 -18.51
CA ASP A 124 0.02 29.29 -18.50
C ASP A 124 0.58 29.63 -17.10
N THR A 125 -0.02 29.06 -16.05
CA THR A 125 0.41 29.24 -14.65
C THR A 125 0.97 27.96 -14.02
N PHE A 126 1.11 26.89 -14.80
CA PHE A 126 1.69 25.63 -14.31
C PHE A 126 3.10 25.82 -13.74
N GLY A 127 3.41 25.10 -12.65
CA GLY A 127 4.71 25.17 -11.99
C GLY A 127 4.91 26.35 -11.04
N THR A 128 3.90 27.22 -10.88
CA THR A 128 3.96 28.37 -9.95
C THR A 128 3.58 28.04 -8.51
N LYS A 129 3.02 26.84 -8.27
CA LYS A 129 2.62 26.34 -6.95
C LYS A 129 2.91 24.85 -6.81
N HIS A 130 2.98 24.36 -5.58
CA HIS A 130 3.00 22.93 -5.28
C HIS A 130 1.59 22.37 -5.24
N TYR A 131 1.44 21.12 -5.68
CA TYR A 131 0.22 20.35 -5.51
C TYR A 131 0.42 19.33 -4.39
N SER A 132 -0.60 19.15 -3.57
CA SER A 132 -0.59 18.20 -2.46
C SER A 132 -1.73 17.20 -2.61
N ILE A 133 -1.50 15.99 -2.11
CA ILE A 133 -2.50 14.96 -1.89
C ILE A 133 -2.79 14.92 -0.39
N GLY A 134 -4.04 14.80 0.01
CA GLY A 134 -4.43 14.76 1.41
C GLY A 134 -5.92 14.58 1.66
N LEU A 135 -6.22 13.98 2.81
CA LEU A 135 -7.58 13.65 3.26
C LEU A 135 -8.56 14.83 3.25
N LYS A 136 -8.09 16.03 3.61
CA LYS A 136 -8.94 17.24 3.68
C LYS A 136 -9.53 17.61 2.31
N ASP A 137 -8.81 17.27 1.24
CA ASP A 137 -9.12 17.64 -0.14
C ASP A 137 -9.70 16.44 -0.91
N ASP A 138 -10.05 15.35 -0.22
CA ASP A 138 -10.49 14.08 -0.83
C ASP A 138 -9.53 13.60 -1.93
N SER A 139 -8.23 13.70 -1.65
CA SER A 139 -7.13 13.33 -2.55
C SER A 139 -6.18 12.34 -1.91
#